data_AF-A0A357THU3-F1
#
_entry.id   AF-A0A357THU3-F1
#
_cell.length_a   1.000
_cell.length_b   1.000
_cell.length_c   1.000
_cell.angle_alpha   90.00
_cell.angle_beta   90.00
_cell.angle_gamma   90.00
#
_symmetry.space_group_name_H-M   'P 1'
#
loop_
_entity.id
_entity.type
_entity.pdbx_description
1 polymer ?
#
loop_
_entity_poly.entity_id
_entity_poly.type
_entity_poly.pdbx_seq_one_letter_code
_entity_poly.pdbx_strand_id
1 'polypeptide(L)'
;MLCTFSTHLARPRLTRTPCRTPRCRVVGSQPNRSIPSTSRKFLFRGGVNCERRLEKTGVRGYPTGVDRTLTLLASAFALATGHPVLLAEEKQVDFAREILPVLSDKCFVCHGPDTRKKDLVRLDSFEGATRDFDGFKAINPESLEESEIIVRINDADDPMPPEDAEKQLTADERALIERWIRQGGKYAKHWAFVPPVKPVPPSKGHPIDAFIKENFPESIGFATAADKSTLARRLALVLTGLPPEPELLEFYLKDESTNAYERLVEQLLADPRYG
;
A
#
# COMPACT_ATOMS: atom_id res chain seq x y z
N MET A 1 -22.65 -62.20 -27.78
CA MET A 1 -23.88 -62.56 -27.01
C MET A 1 -23.41 -63.20 -25.71
N LEU A 2 -23.18 -62.42 -24.65
CA LEU A 2 -24.16 -61.97 -23.63
C LEU A 2 -24.89 -63.13 -22.93
N CYS A 3 -24.58 -63.34 -21.65
CA CYS A 3 -25.47 -63.77 -20.55
C CYS A 3 -24.64 -63.75 -19.25
N THR A 4 -24.64 -62.64 -18.49
CA THR A 4 -25.41 -62.42 -17.26
C THR A 4 -25.17 -63.47 -16.17
N PHE A 5 -24.54 -63.10 -15.05
CA PHE A 5 -25.01 -63.46 -13.72
C PHE A 5 -24.62 -62.39 -12.70
N SER A 6 -25.64 -61.95 -11.96
CA SER A 6 -25.63 -60.92 -10.93
C SER A 6 -25.32 -61.57 -9.59
N THR A 7 -24.38 -61.02 -8.82
CA THR A 7 -24.21 -61.35 -7.40
C THR A 7 -24.17 -60.09 -6.56
N HIS A 8 -25.24 -59.94 -5.78
CA HIS A 8 -25.45 -58.93 -4.76
C HIS A 8 -24.73 -59.39 -3.48
N LEU A 9 -23.72 -58.65 -3.00
CA LEU A 9 -23.18 -58.82 -1.66
C LEU A 9 -23.11 -57.46 -0.96
N ALA A 10 -23.85 -57.38 0.15
CA ALA A 10 -24.01 -56.20 1.00
C ALA A 10 -22.74 -55.88 1.79
N ARG A 11 -22.40 -54.59 1.89
CA ARG A 11 -21.31 -54.07 2.72
C ARG A 11 -21.77 -53.85 4.17
N PRO A 12 -20.99 -54.23 5.20
CA PRO A 12 -21.31 -53.93 6.59
C PRO A 12 -21.04 -52.46 6.94
N ARG A 13 -21.94 -51.87 7.75
CA ARG A 13 -21.82 -50.51 8.32
C ARG A 13 -20.83 -50.51 9.48
N LEU A 14 -19.79 -49.68 9.38
CA LEU A 14 -18.92 -49.33 10.51
C LEU A 14 -19.52 -48.14 11.27
N THR A 15 -19.86 -48.36 12.53
CA THR A 15 -20.31 -47.33 13.48
C THR A 15 -19.12 -46.49 13.94
N ARG A 16 -19.20 -45.17 13.77
CA ARG A 16 -18.20 -44.20 14.24
C ARG A 16 -18.34 -43.98 15.75
N THR A 17 -17.29 -44.30 16.50
CA THR A 17 -17.10 -43.89 17.90
C THR A 17 -16.67 -42.42 17.96
N PRO A 18 -17.25 -41.58 18.84
CA PRO A 18 -16.84 -40.18 18.97
C PRO A 18 -15.57 -40.04 19.82
N CYS A 19 -14.57 -39.36 19.26
CA CYS A 19 -13.34 -38.96 19.94
C CYS A 19 -13.65 -37.90 21.01
N ARG A 20 -13.43 -38.22 22.29
CA ARG A 20 -13.44 -37.23 23.38
C ARG A 20 -12.18 -36.39 23.31
N THR A 21 -12.32 -35.09 23.08
CA THR A 21 -11.25 -34.11 23.27
C THR A 21 -11.10 -33.77 24.77
N PRO A 22 -9.88 -33.61 25.29
CA PRO A 22 -9.68 -33.13 26.65
C PRO A 22 -9.98 -31.62 26.71
N ARG A 23 -10.82 -31.23 27.68
CA ARG A 23 -11.14 -29.84 28.05
C ARG A 23 -9.86 -29.08 28.42
N CYS A 24 -9.49 -28.08 27.61
CA CYS A 24 -8.62 -27.00 28.05
C CYS A 24 -9.36 -26.15 29.09
N ARG A 25 -8.85 -26.14 30.32
CA ARG A 25 -9.34 -25.32 31.42
C ARG A 25 -8.77 -23.91 31.25
N VAL A 26 -9.63 -22.95 30.90
CA VAL A 26 -9.31 -21.52 30.93
C VAL A 26 -9.08 -21.11 32.39
N VAL A 27 -7.83 -20.78 32.72
CA VAL A 27 -7.45 -20.20 34.02
C VAL A 27 -7.76 -18.70 33.98
N GLY A 28 -8.34 -18.23 35.09
CA GLY A 28 -9.09 -16.99 35.21
C GLY A 28 -8.33 -15.70 34.91
N SER A 29 -9.15 -14.77 34.45
CA SER A 29 -8.96 -13.32 34.38
C SER A 29 -8.35 -12.73 35.65
N GLN A 30 -7.20 -12.08 35.50
CA GLN A 30 -6.67 -11.11 36.46
C GLN A 30 -7.13 -9.69 36.06
N PRO A 31 -7.42 -8.82 37.03
CA PRO A 31 -8.07 -7.54 36.79
C PRO A 31 -7.13 -6.44 36.30
N ASN A 32 -7.67 -5.67 35.36
CA ASN A 32 -7.42 -4.27 35.02
C ASN A 32 -6.46 -3.52 35.98
N ARG A 33 -5.20 -3.32 35.58
CA ARG A 33 -4.32 -2.29 36.16
C ARG A 33 -4.40 -1.03 35.31
N SER A 34 -5.14 -0.07 35.83
CA SER A 34 -5.17 1.32 35.43
C SER A 34 -3.76 1.94 35.50
N ILE A 35 -3.32 2.48 34.37
CA ILE A 35 -2.13 3.33 34.27
C ILE A 35 -2.56 4.74 34.72
N PRO A 36 -1.95 5.33 35.76
CA PRO A 36 -2.27 6.69 36.16
C PRO A 36 -1.68 7.70 35.18
N SER A 37 -2.55 8.52 34.58
CA SER A 37 -2.20 9.71 33.81
C SER A 37 -1.58 10.77 34.73
N THR A 38 -0.27 10.96 34.66
CA THR A 38 0.41 12.08 35.32
C THR A 38 0.26 13.35 34.50
N SER A 39 -0.90 13.99 34.65
CA SER A 39 -1.12 15.38 34.25
C SER A 39 -0.31 16.32 35.15
N ARG A 40 0.91 16.68 34.74
CA ARG A 40 1.63 17.82 35.33
C ARG A 40 0.94 19.12 34.89
N LYS A 41 0.05 19.61 35.74
CA LYS A 41 -0.39 21.00 35.78
C LYS A 41 0.83 21.89 36.04
N PHE A 42 1.36 22.51 34.99
CA PHE A 42 2.26 23.65 35.15
C PHE A 42 1.39 24.89 35.38
N LEU A 43 1.29 25.27 36.65
CA LEU A 43 0.89 26.61 37.07
C LEU A 43 2.00 27.58 36.65
N PHE A 44 1.76 28.37 35.61
CA PHE A 44 2.45 29.66 35.47
C PHE A 44 1.43 30.78 35.56
N ARG A 45 1.66 31.59 36.59
CA ARG A 45 0.94 32.75 37.05
C ARG A 45 1.78 33.95 36.60
N GLY A 46 1.19 34.93 35.94
CA GLY A 46 1.89 36.17 35.62
C GLY A 46 1.43 36.77 34.29
N GLY A 47 0.40 37.59 34.35
CA GLY A 47 -0.06 38.38 33.22
C GLY A 47 0.82 39.60 32.96
N VAL A 48 0.62 40.20 31.81
CA VAL A 48 0.64 41.65 31.60
C VAL A 48 -0.20 41.94 30.36
N ASN A 49 -1.30 42.65 30.58
CA ASN A 49 -2.09 43.31 29.54
C ASN A 49 -1.25 44.43 28.91
N CYS A 50 -1.38 44.64 27.61
CA CYS A 50 -1.14 45.97 27.05
C CYS A 50 -2.18 46.23 25.95
N GLU A 51 -3.19 47.01 26.33
CA GLU A 51 -4.27 47.45 25.49
C GLU A 51 -3.82 48.46 24.44
N ARG A 52 -4.21 48.13 23.21
CA ARG A 52 -4.71 48.98 22.13
C ARG A 52 -4.98 50.44 22.56
N ARG A 53 -4.08 51.36 22.20
CA ARG A 53 -4.33 52.82 22.22
C ARG A 53 -4.63 53.31 20.81
N LEU A 54 -5.88 53.72 20.62
CA LEU A 54 -6.37 54.49 19.49
C LEU A 54 -5.93 55.95 19.66
N GLU A 55 -5.24 56.52 18.68
CA GLU A 55 -5.14 57.97 18.54
C GLU A 55 -5.67 58.39 17.18
N LYS A 56 -6.85 59.01 17.23
CA LYS A 56 -7.40 59.89 16.20
C LYS A 56 -6.80 61.29 16.42
N THR A 57 -6.72 62.05 15.33
CA THR A 57 -6.56 63.51 15.17
C THR A 57 -5.33 63.79 14.31
N GLY A 58 -5.33 64.70 13.35
CA GLY A 58 -6.36 65.57 12.82
C GLY A 58 -5.81 66.12 11.51
N VAL A 59 -6.65 66.11 10.47
CA VAL A 59 -6.33 66.67 9.16
C VAL A 59 -6.28 68.20 9.30
N ARG A 60 -5.16 68.82 8.91
CA ARG A 60 -5.04 70.27 8.74
C ARG A 60 -4.51 70.55 7.34
N GLY A 61 -5.22 71.41 6.63
CA GLY A 61 -5.12 71.61 5.19
C GLY A 61 -3.91 72.40 4.69
N TYR A 62 -3.82 72.36 3.36
CA TYR A 62 -2.94 72.98 2.36
C TYR A 62 -2.42 74.40 2.65
N PRO A 63 -1.32 74.80 1.98
CA PRO A 63 -1.54 75.53 0.74
C PRO A 63 -0.68 75.09 -0.46
N THR A 64 -1.23 75.50 -1.60
CA THR A 64 -0.78 75.52 -2.99
C THR A 64 0.64 76.02 -3.21
N GLY A 65 1.37 75.32 -4.09
CA GLY A 65 2.62 75.79 -4.68
C GLY A 65 2.89 75.06 -5.98
N VAL A 66 2.49 75.68 -7.09
CA VAL A 66 2.80 75.26 -8.44
C VAL A 66 4.26 75.61 -8.70
N ASP A 67 5.08 74.63 -9.07
CA ASP A 67 6.27 74.92 -9.87
C ASP A 67 6.45 73.86 -10.95
N ARG A 68 6.33 74.34 -12.19
CA ARG A 68 6.50 73.59 -13.44
C ARG A 68 7.92 73.85 -13.92
N THR A 69 8.84 72.91 -13.73
CA THR A 69 10.07 72.86 -14.54
C THR A 69 10.53 71.43 -14.76
N LEU A 70 10.30 70.95 -15.98
CA LEU A 70 11.25 70.24 -16.84
C LEU A 70 12.18 69.19 -16.18
N THR A 71 11.89 67.89 -16.32
CA THR A 71 12.98 66.90 -16.50
C THR A 71 12.50 65.59 -17.15
N LEU A 72 12.95 65.41 -18.39
CA LEU A 72 13.39 64.18 -19.07
C LEU A 72 12.51 62.92 -19.10
N LEU A 73 12.17 62.57 -20.35
CA LEU A 73 11.85 61.25 -20.89
C LEU A 73 12.66 60.11 -20.22
N ALA A 74 11.98 59.23 -19.49
CA ALA A 74 12.46 57.89 -19.19
C ALA A 74 11.53 56.89 -19.90
N SER A 75 11.95 56.47 -21.09
CA SER A 75 11.42 55.29 -21.76
C SER A 75 11.95 54.01 -21.10
N ALA A 76 11.15 52.95 -21.20
CA ALA A 76 11.51 51.54 -21.10
C ALA A 76 11.84 50.99 -19.70
N PHE A 77 10.97 50.11 -19.19
CA PHE A 77 11.10 48.65 -19.31
C PHE A 77 10.08 48.02 -18.35
N ALA A 78 8.86 47.74 -18.83
CA ALA A 78 7.96 46.87 -18.11
C ALA A 78 8.52 45.44 -18.24
N LEU A 79 9.38 45.04 -17.31
CA LEU A 79 9.78 43.64 -17.18
C LEU A 79 8.53 42.82 -16.91
N ALA A 80 8.08 42.09 -17.93
CA ALA A 80 7.20 40.95 -17.76
C ALA A 80 7.94 39.94 -16.85
N THR A 81 7.56 39.90 -15.57
CA THR A 81 7.93 38.82 -14.67
C THR A 81 7.15 37.57 -15.11
N GLY A 82 7.64 36.92 -16.17
CA GLY A 82 7.22 35.57 -16.52
C GLY A 82 7.73 34.64 -15.43
N HIS A 83 6.91 34.42 -14.40
CA HIS A 83 7.17 33.32 -13.47
C HIS A 83 7.08 32.02 -14.29
N PRO A 84 8.14 31.20 -14.33
CA PRO A 84 8.03 29.88 -14.91
C PRO A 84 7.00 29.12 -14.09
N VAL A 85 5.85 28.81 -14.70
CA VAL A 85 4.90 27.85 -14.15
C VAL A 85 5.64 26.52 -14.17
N LEU A 86 6.15 26.12 -13.01
CA LEU A 86 6.69 24.79 -12.79
C LEU A 86 5.49 23.85 -12.89
N LEU A 87 5.24 23.29 -14.09
CA LEU A 87 4.30 22.20 -14.25
C LEU A 87 4.87 21.03 -13.46
N ALA A 88 4.28 20.76 -12.30
CA ALA A 88 4.55 19.55 -11.56
C ALA A 88 4.10 18.37 -12.44
N GLU A 89 5.03 17.50 -12.81
CA GLU A 89 4.72 16.24 -13.47
C GLU A 89 3.89 15.41 -12.49
N GLU A 90 2.60 15.24 -12.78
CA GLU A 90 1.73 14.42 -11.93
C GLU A 90 2.28 12.99 -11.90
N LYS A 91 2.52 12.48 -10.69
CA LYS A 91 2.99 11.12 -10.48
C LYS A 91 2.08 10.13 -11.23
N GLN A 92 2.69 9.29 -12.06
CA GLN A 92 1.97 8.23 -12.77
C GLN A 92 1.39 7.23 -11.76
N VAL A 93 0.12 6.88 -11.94
CA VAL A 93 -0.57 5.89 -11.11
C VAL A 93 -0.14 4.48 -11.52
N ASP A 94 0.30 3.68 -10.54
CA ASP A 94 0.61 2.27 -10.75
C ASP A 94 -0.66 1.43 -10.66
N PHE A 95 -1.13 0.91 -11.79
CA PHE A 95 -2.34 0.09 -11.82
C PHE A 95 -2.25 -1.13 -10.89
N ALA A 96 -1.14 -1.88 -10.90
CA ALA A 96 -1.06 -3.14 -10.17
C ALA A 96 -0.99 -2.90 -8.65
N ARG A 97 -0.31 -1.83 -8.23
CA ARG A 97 -0.10 -1.53 -6.81
C ARG A 97 -1.20 -0.67 -6.20
N GLU A 98 -1.76 0.26 -6.96
CA GLU A 98 -2.66 1.30 -6.44
C GLU A 98 -4.13 1.06 -6.88
N ILE A 99 -4.39 0.68 -8.14
CA ILE A 99 -5.77 0.57 -8.68
C ILE A 99 -6.37 -0.82 -8.51
N LEU A 100 -5.63 -1.87 -8.85
CA LEU A 100 -6.09 -3.25 -8.82
C LEU A 100 -6.64 -3.66 -7.44
N PRO A 101 -6.01 -3.29 -6.30
CA PRO A 101 -6.58 -3.60 -4.99
C PRO A 101 -7.96 -2.94 -4.78
N VAL A 102 -8.13 -1.70 -5.23
CA VAL A 102 -9.41 -0.97 -5.10
C VAL A 102 -10.50 -1.63 -5.95
N LEU A 103 -10.21 -1.91 -7.22
CA LEU A 103 -11.17 -2.56 -8.13
C LEU A 103 -11.51 -3.99 -7.67
N SER A 104 -10.51 -4.76 -7.22
CA SER A 104 -10.71 -6.11 -6.71
C SER A 104 -11.58 -6.14 -5.46
N ASP A 105 -11.43 -5.15 -4.59
CA ASP A 105 -12.13 -5.13 -3.31
C ASP A 105 -13.56 -4.59 -3.41
N LYS A 106 -13.82 -3.67 -4.37
CA LYS A 106 -15.07 -2.89 -4.40
C LYS A 106 -15.87 -3.02 -5.69
N CYS A 107 -15.26 -3.48 -6.79
CA CYS A 107 -15.89 -3.48 -8.10
C CYS A 107 -16.08 -4.91 -8.66
N PHE A 108 -15.10 -5.79 -8.50
CA PHE A 108 -15.11 -7.11 -9.16
C PHE A 108 -16.17 -8.08 -8.64
N VAL A 109 -16.75 -7.81 -7.47
CA VAL A 109 -17.90 -8.58 -6.96
C VAL A 109 -19.06 -8.57 -7.97
N CYS A 110 -19.31 -7.40 -8.59
CA CYS A 110 -20.36 -7.23 -9.59
C CYS A 110 -19.80 -7.17 -11.02
N HIS A 111 -18.64 -6.55 -11.22
CA HIS A 111 -18.02 -6.27 -12.52
C HIS A 111 -16.76 -7.11 -12.82
N GLY A 112 -16.59 -8.25 -12.14
CA GLY A 112 -15.45 -9.15 -12.32
C GLY A 112 -15.73 -10.33 -13.25
N PRO A 113 -14.81 -11.31 -13.32
CA PRO A 113 -14.92 -12.46 -14.21
C PRO A 113 -16.07 -13.41 -13.86
N ASP A 114 -16.52 -13.41 -12.60
CA ASP A 114 -17.57 -14.33 -12.10
C ASP A 114 -19.00 -13.85 -12.41
N THR A 115 -19.16 -12.73 -13.12
CA THR A 115 -20.49 -12.26 -13.53
C THR A 115 -21.14 -13.22 -14.51
N ARG A 116 -22.38 -13.64 -14.20
CA ARG A 116 -23.15 -14.58 -15.03
C ARG A 116 -23.83 -13.92 -16.23
N LYS A 117 -23.81 -12.59 -16.32
CA LYS A 117 -24.44 -11.82 -17.40
C LYS A 117 -23.37 -11.43 -18.42
N LYS A 118 -23.47 -11.98 -19.63
CA LYS A 118 -22.52 -11.71 -20.74
C LYS A 118 -22.48 -10.22 -21.14
N ASP A 119 -23.59 -9.53 -20.95
CA ASP A 119 -23.76 -8.14 -21.38
C ASP A 119 -23.37 -7.13 -20.29
N LEU A 120 -22.94 -7.60 -19.11
CA LEU A 120 -22.54 -6.71 -18.02
C LEU A 120 -21.12 -6.15 -18.25
N VAL A 121 -20.93 -4.90 -17.82
CA VAL A 121 -19.63 -4.23 -17.79
C VAL A 121 -18.63 -5.06 -16.99
N ARG A 122 -17.46 -5.30 -17.59
CA ARG A 122 -16.33 -6.04 -17.00
C ARG A 122 -15.20 -5.04 -16.72
N LEU A 123 -14.74 -4.94 -15.48
CA LEU A 123 -13.65 -4.04 -15.06
C LEU A 123 -12.35 -4.78 -14.74
N ASP A 124 -12.33 -6.11 -14.81
CA ASP A 124 -11.16 -6.96 -14.57
C ASP A 124 -10.20 -7.02 -15.77
N SER A 125 -10.60 -6.52 -16.93
CA SER A 125 -9.79 -6.50 -18.15
C SER A 125 -9.95 -5.22 -18.94
N PHE A 126 -8.90 -4.77 -19.62
CA PHE A 126 -8.94 -3.59 -20.48
C PHE A 126 -9.95 -3.74 -21.62
N GLU A 127 -10.00 -4.93 -22.26
CA GLU A 127 -10.97 -5.23 -23.32
C GLU A 127 -12.41 -5.14 -22.81
N GLY A 128 -12.69 -5.72 -21.63
CA GLY A 128 -14.01 -5.65 -21.01
C GLY A 128 -14.43 -4.23 -20.63
N ALA A 129 -13.47 -3.43 -20.15
CA ALA A 129 -13.73 -2.08 -19.67
C ALA A 129 -13.91 -1.06 -20.81
N THR A 130 -13.30 -1.33 -21.98
CA THR A 130 -13.33 -0.44 -23.15
C THR A 130 -14.32 -0.88 -24.22
N ARG A 131 -15.00 -2.01 -24.03
CA ARG A 131 -16.09 -2.47 -24.89
C ARG A 131 -17.25 -1.46 -24.88
N ASP A 132 -17.93 -1.33 -26.01
CA ASP A 132 -19.17 -0.55 -26.11
C ASP A 132 -20.37 -1.30 -25.50
N PHE A 133 -21.20 -0.57 -24.76
CA PHE A 133 -22.42 -1.02 -24.09
C PHE A 133 -23.58 -0.13 -24.52
N ASP A 134 -24.06 -0.29 -25.76
CA ASP A 134 -25.18 0.47 -26.33
C ASP A 134 -24.94 1.99 -26.31
N GLY A 135 -23.74 2.41 -26.69
CA GLY A 135 -23.37 3.82 -26.86
C GLY A 135 -22.55 4.44 -25.73
N PHE A 136 -22.17 3.66 -24.71
CA PHE A 136 -21.20 4.09 -23.70
C PHE A 136 -20.11 3.03 -23.46
N LYS A 137 -18.96 3.46 -22.93
CA LYS A 137 -17.84 2.59 -22.52
C LYS A 137 -17.52 2.87 -21.06
N ALA A 138 -17.21 1.83 -20.28
CA ALA A 138 -16.85 2.03 -18.87
C ALA A 138 -15.59 2.87 -18.72
N ILE A 139 -14.59 2.60 -19.57
CA ILE A 139 -13.42 3.42 -19.81
C ILE A 139 -13.44 3.78 -21.30
N ASN A 140 -13.58 5.05 -21.64
CA ASN A 140 -13.60 5.50 -23.02
C ASN A 140 -12.21 6.03 -23.43
N PRO A 141 -11.43 5.30 -24.25
CA PRO A 141 -10.09 5.75 -24.65
C PRO A 141 -10.08 6.99 -25.55
N GLU A 142 -11.21 7.32 -26.18
CA GLU A 142 -11.36 8.47 -27.07
C GLU A 142 -11.69 9.76 -26.30
N SER A 143 -12.32 9.63 -25.14
CA SER A 143 -12.75 10.72 -24.28
C SER A 143 -12.74 10.26 -22.83
N LEU A 144 -11.61 10.48 -22.15
CA LEU A 144 -11.37 9.91 -20.82
C LEU A 144 -12.32 10.51 -19.78
N GLU A 145 -12.63 11.79 -19.92
CA GLU A 145 -13.59 12.54 -19.09
C GLU A 145 -15.02 12.00 -19.18
N GLU A 146 -15.41 11.46 -20.34
CA GLU A 146 -16.74 10.88 -20.59
C GLU A 146 -16.78 9.37 -20.29
N SER A 147 -15.74 8.84 -19.64
CA SER A 147 -15.76 7.44 -19.20
C SER A 147 -16.87 7.24 -18.17
N GLU A 148 -17.77 6.28 -18.43
CA GLU A 148 -18.93 6.03 -17.56
C GLU A 148 -18.52 5.71 -16.12
N ILE A 149 -17.34 5.12 -15.90
CA ILE A 149 -16.82 4.88 -14.55
C ILE A 149 -16.69 6.19 -13.74
N ILE A 150 -16.25 7.29 -14.35
CA ILE A 150 -16.11 8.59 -13.66
C ILE A 150 -17.49 9.14 -13.28
N VAL A 151 -18.48 8.94 -14.16
CA VAL A 151 -19.86 9.35 -13.90
C VAL A 151 -20.42 8.56 -12.73
N ARG A 152 -20.35 7.22 -12.78
CA ARG A 152 -20.94 6.32 -11.77
C ARG A 152 -20.29 6.40 -10.41
N ILE A 153 -18.97 6.61 -10.36
CA ILE A 153 -18.31 6.86 -9.08
C ILE A 153 -18.57 8.27 -8.58
N ASN A 154 -19.31 9.16 -9.24
CA ASN A 154 -19.66 10.48 -8.69
C ASN A 154 -21.16 10.74 -8.66
N ASP A 155 -21.96 9.82 -9.19
CA ASP A 155 -23.40 9.86 -9.20
C ASP A 155 -23.96 9.77 -7.77
N ALA A 156 -24.99 10.57 -7.47
CA ALA A 156 -25.67 10.57 -6.20
C ALA A 156 -26.95 9.72 -6.22
N ASP A 157 -27.54 9.51 -7.40
CA ASP A 157 -28.80 8.80 -7.59
C ASP A 157 -28.55 7.31 -7.91
N ASP A 158 -27.48 6.99 -8.65
CA ASP A 158 -27.08 5.61 -8.99
C ASP A 158 -25.55 5.40 -8.82
N PRO A 159 -25.04 5.49 -7.57
CA PRO A 159 -23.61 5.38 -7.29
C PRO A 159 -23.08 3.97 -7.53
N MET A 160 -21.83 3.88 -7.99
CA MET A 160 -21.05 2.65 -7.98
C MET A 160 -19.81 2.83 -7.09
N PRO A 161 -19.59 1.99 -6.05
CA PRO A 161 -20.43 0.88 -5.61
C PRO A 161 -21.84 1.30 -5.14
N PRO A 162 -22.87 0.44 -5.30
CA PRO A 162 -24.23 0.69 -4.81
C PRO A 162 -24.26 0.98 -3.30
N GLU A 163 -25.26 1.72 -2.82
CA GLU A 163 -25.36 2.10 -1.39
C GLU A 163 -25.41 0.89 -0.44
N ASP A 164 -25.97 -0.23 -0.90
CA ASP A 164 -26.07 -1.49 -0.14
C ASP A 164 -24.82 -2.37 -0.25
N ALA A 165 -23.81 -1.96 -1.03
CA ALA A 165 -22.54 -2.67 -1.10
C ALA A 165 -21.79 -2.60 0.24
N GLU A 166 -21.22 -3.73 0.65
CA GLU A 166 -20.47 -3.84 1.91
C GLU A 166 -19.30 -2.84 2.02
N LYS A 167 -18.75 -2.43 0.87
CA LYS A 167 -17.57 -1.57 0.78
C LYS A 167 -17.80 -0.41 -0.16
N GLN A 168 -17.65 0.79 0.40
CA GLN A 168 -17.78 2.05 -0.33
C GLN A 168 -16.40 2.63 -0.71
N LEU A 169 -16.37 3.41 -1.79
CA LEU A 169 -15.17 4.16 -2.18
C LEU A 169 -14.96 5.36 -1.26
N THR A 170 -13.76 5.47 -0.70
CA THR A 170 -13.28 6.68 -0.02
C THR A 170 -13.01 7.79 -1.05
N ALA A 171 -12.91 9.03 -0.58
CA ALA A 171 -12.58 10.16 -1.46
C ALA A 171 -11.21 9.98 -2.15
N ASP A 172 -10.22 9.45 -1.45
CA ASP A 172 -8.87 9.24 -1.98
C ASP A 172 -8.84 8.17 -3.08
N GLU A 173 -9.58 7.08 -2.90
CA GLU A 173 -9.71 6.02 -3.91
C GLU A 173 -10.48 6.51 -5.14
N ARG A 174 -11.55 7.30 -4.93
CA ARG A 174 -12.33 7.90 -6.02
C ARG A 174 -11.43 8.81 -6.86
N ALA A 175 -10.67 9.70 -6.21
CA ALA A 175 -9.68 10.55 -6.87
C ALA A 175 -8.54 9.75 -7.53
N LEU A 176 -8.12 8.63 -6.95
CA LEU A 176 -7.10 7.75 -7.51
C LEU A 176 -7.56 7.09 -8.82
N ILE A 177 -8.80 6.58 -8.84
CA ILE A 177 -9.42 6.02 -10.05
C ILE A 177 -9.54 7.10 -11.13
N GLU A 178 -10.06 8.29 -10.80
CA GLU A 178 -10.17 9.39 -11.76
C GLU A 178 -8.82 9.77 -12.38
N ARG A 179 -7.77 9.92 -11.56
CA ARG A 179 -6.41 10.20 -12.06
C ARG A 179 -5.93 9.10 -12.99
N TRP A 180 -6.12 7.83 -12.62
CA TRP A 180 -5.72 6.71 -13.48
C TRP A 180 -6.45 6.71 -14.82
N ILE A 181 -7.76 6.99 -14.84
CA ILE A 181 -8.53 7.11 -16.08
C ILE A 181 -8.02 8.28 -16.92
N ARG A 182 -7.79 9.46 -16.34
CA ARG A 182 -7.22 10.63 -17.04
C ARG A 182 -5.80 10.38 -17.59
N GLN A 183 -5.05 9.45 -16.99
CA GLN A 183 -3.76 8.98 -17.48
C GLN A 183 -3.87 7.88 -18.56
N GLY A 184 -5.08 7.58 -19.03
CA GLY A 184 -5.37 6.66 -20.12
C GLY A 184 -5.87 5.28 -19.70
N GLY A 185 -6.16 5.05 -18.40
CA GLY A 185 -6.87 3.86 -17.92
C GLY A 185 -6.19 2.53 -18.27
N LYS A 186 -4.85 2.51 -18.39
CA LYS A 186 -4.11 1.33 -18.83
C LYS A 186 -3.97 0.30 -17.72
N TYR A 187 -4.19 -0.96 -18.08
CA TYR A 187 -4.05 -2.10 -17.17
C TYR A 187 -2.61 -2.60 -17.20
N ALA A 188 -2.08 -2.99 -16.05
CA ALA A 188 -0.80 -3.67 -15.98
C ALA A 188 -0.95 -5.15 -16.36
N LYS A 189 0.07 -5.71 -17.00
CA LYS A 189 0.18 -7.15 -17.20
C LYS A 189 0.43 -7.81 -15.83
N HIS A 190 -0.16 -8.97 -15.60
CA HIS A 190 0.08 -9.74 -14.37
C HIS A 190 1.58 -10.01 -14.19
N TRP A 191 2.10 -9.78 -12.97
CA TRP A 191 3.54 -9.79 -12.64
C TRP A 191 4.26 -11.06 -13.10
N ALA A 192 3.61 -12.22 -13.02
CA ALA A 192 4.16 -13.51 -13.45
C ALA A 192 4.52 -13.57 -14.95
N PHE A 193 3.96 -12.70 -15.78
CA PHE A 193 4.22 -12.63 -17.22
C PHE A 193 5.05 -11.42 -17.64
N VAL A 194 5.57 -10.65 -16.68
CA VAL A 194 6.49 -9.54 -16.90
C VAL A 194 7.89 -10.03 -16.52
N PRO A 195 8.85 -10.11 -17.47
CA PRO A 195 10.21 -10.52 -17.15
C PRO A 195 10.81 -9.59 -16.07
N PRO A 196 11.36 -10.14 -14.97
CA PRO A 196 11.96 -9.30 -13.93
C PRO A 196 13.23 -8.64 -14.45
N VAL A 197 13.38 -7.35 -14.16
CA VAL A 197 14.60 -6.59 -14.46
C VAL A 197 15.45 -6.58 -13.20
N LYS A 198 16.75 -6.87 -13.32
CA LYS A 198 17.68 -6.84 -12.19
C LYS A 198 17.94 -5.38 -11.77
N PRO A 199 17.51 -4.94 -10.57
CA PRO A 199 17.75 -3.57 -10.13
C PRO A 199 19.21 -3.39 -9.72
N VAL A 200 19.71 -2.16 -9.83
CA VAL A 200 21.03 -1.78 -9.32
C VAL A 200 20.87 -1.40 -7.84
N PRO A 201 21.60 -2.04 -6.91
CA PRO A 201 21.53 -1.67 -5.50
C PRO A 201 21.94 -0.21 -5.26
N PRO A 202 21.26 0.52 -4.36
CA PRO A 202 21.53 1.94 -4.12
C PRO A 202 22.85 2.19 -3.39
N SER A 203 23.42 1.17 -2.74
CA SER A 203 24.70 1.26 -2.02
C SER A 203 25.47 -0.06 -2.03
N LYS A 204 26.75 0.01 -1.66
CA LYS A 204 27.62 -1.17 -1.51
C LYS A 204 27.19 -2.00 -0.29
N GLY A 205 27.45 -3.31 -0.34
CA GLY A 205 27.12 -4.26 0.72
C GLY A 205 26.11 -5.29 0.25
N HIS A 206 25.38 -5.91 1.19
CA HIS A 206 24.34 -6.87 0.86
C HIS A 206 23.18 -6.16 0.12
N PRO A 207 22.76 -6.61 -1.08
CA PRO A 207 21.78 -5.90 -1.89
C PRO A 207 20.43 -5.68 -1.20
N ILE A 208 19.97 -6.64 -0.40
CA ILE A 208 18.69 -6.53 0.31
C ILE A 208 18.75 -5.38 1.33
N ASP A 209 19.82 -5.31 2.11
CA ASP A 209 19.98 -4.27 3.13
C ASP A 209 20.15 -2.89 2.49
N ALA A 210 20.78 -2.82 1.31
CA ALA A 210 20.90 -1.58 0.56
C ALA A 210 19.52 -0.99 0.19
N PHE A 211 18.60 -1.81 -0.34
CA PHE A 211 17.24 -1.37 -0.68
C PHE A 211 16.38 -1.08 0.55
N ILE A 212 16.57 -1.83 1.64
CA ILE A 212 15.85 -1.58 2.89
C ILE A 212 16.29 -0.21 3.45
N LYS A 213 17.61 0.05 3.49
CA LYS A 213 18.17 1.29 4.03
C LYS A 213 17.70 2.53 3.28
N GLU A 214 17.49 2.43 1.97
CA GLU A 214 16.96 3.53 1.14
C GLU A 214 15.59 4.04 1.62
N ASN A 215 14.77 3.15 2.18
CA ASN A 215 13.43 3.49 2.67
C ASN A 215 13.37 3.66 4.21
N PHE A 216 14.50 3.55 4.91
CA PHE A 216 14.53 3.74 6.36
C PHE A 216 14.56 5.23 6.71
N PRO A 217 13.75 5.69 7.67
CA PRO A 217 13.95 7.00 8.26
C PRO A 217 15.31 7.01 8.99
N GLU A 218 15.99 8.17 9.00
CA GLU A 218 17.34 8.31 9.58
C GLU A 218 17.43 7.90 11.06
N SER A 219 16.30 7.92 11.77
CA SER A 219 16.21 7.59 13.19
C SER A 219 16.14 6.09 13.49
N ILE A 220 15.99 5.22 12.48
CA ILE A 220 15.87 3.76 12.65
C ILE A 220 17.10 3.09 12.04
N GLY A 221 17.73 2.19 12.79
CA GLY A 221 18.86 1.37 12.33
C GLY A 221 18.49 -0.10 12.20
N PHE A 222 19.40 -0.88 11.61
CA PHE A 222 19.27 -2.34 11.61
C PHE A 222 19.43 -2.92 13.01
N ALA A 223 18.75 -4.04 13.26
CA ALA A 223 18.99 -4.83 14.46
C ALA A 223 20.42 -5.36 14.47
N THR A 224 20.99 -5.52 15.67
CA THR A 224 22.27 -6.20 15.83
C THR A 224 22.17 -7.64 15.33
N ALA A 225 23.25 -8.15 14.74
CA ALA A 225 23.33 -9.56 14.38
C ALA A 225 23.04 -10.46 15.59
N ALA A 226 22.28 -11.52 15.37
CA ALA A 226 22.05 -12.52 16.41
C ALA A 226 23.34 -13.31 16.68
N ASP A 227 23.47 -13.86 17.89
CA ASP A 227 24.59 -14.72 18.23
C ASP A 227 24.61 -15.99 17.36
N LYS A 228 25.79 -16.60 17.18
CA LYS A 228 25.98 -17.79 16.34
C LYS A 228 25.01 -18.91 16.73
N SER A 229 24.78 -19.17 18.02
CA SER A 229 23.89 -20.26 18.44
C SER A 229 22.43 -20.01 18.03
N THR A 230 21.96 -18.77 18.14
CA THR A 230 20.64 -18.35 17.68
C THR A 230 20.51 -18.45 16.16
N LEU A 231 21.53 -18.02 15.40
CA LEU A 231 21.54 -18.12 13.95
C LEU A 231 21.46 -19.58 13.48
N ALA A 232 22.31 -20.45 14.04
CA ALA A 232 22.31 -21.87 13.70
C ALA A 232 20.96 -22.54 14.00
N ARG A 233 20.38 -22.24 15.17
CA ARG A 233 19.06 -22.77 15.54
C ARG A 233 17.96 -22.30 14.59
N ARG A 234 17.93 -21.00 14.26
CA ARG A 234 16.94 -20.44 13.32
C ARG A 234 17.07 -21.08 11.94
N LEU A 235 18.28 -21.15 11.43
CA LEU A 235 18.55 -21.68 10.10
C LEU A 235 18.18 -23.17 9.99
N ALA A 236 18.61 -23.99 10.95
CA ALA A 236 18.28 -25.42 10.97
C ALA A 236 16.76 -25.66 11.03
N LEU A 237 16.05 -24.93 11.89
CA LEU A 237 14.60 -25.05 12.00
C LEU A 237 13.88 -24.60 10.72
N VAL A 238 14.37 -23.55 10.06
CA VAL A 238 13.77 -23.06 8.80
C VAL A 238 13.99 -24.04 7.65
N LEU A 239 15.20 -24.59 7.52
CA LEU A 239 15.55 -25.45 6.39
C LEU A 239 15.08 -26.89 6.60
N THR A 240 15.23 -27.45 7.79
CA THR A 240 15.00 -28.89 8.05
C THR A 240 13.82 -29.17 8.97
N GLY A 241 13.25 -28.15 9.62
CA GLY A 241 12.20 -28.32 10.64
C GLY A 241 12.69 -28.87 11.98
N LEU A 242 13.98 -29.17 12.12
CA LEU A 242 14.59 -29.76 13.32
C LEU A 242 15.65 -28.83 13.94
N PRO A 243 15.94 -28.96 15.25
CA PRO A 243 17.09 -28.28 15.84
C PRO A 243 18.40 -28.75 15.20
N PRO A 244 19.47 -27.92 15.23
CA PRO A 244 20.76 -28.29 14.66
C PRO A 244 21.35 -29.48 15.42
N GLU A 245 21.99 -30.40 14.70
CA GLU A 245 22.74 -31.49 15.32
C GLU A 245 23.86 -30.91 16.21
N PRO A 246 24.13 -31.49 17.39
CA PRO A 246 25.15 -30.97 18.30
C PRO A 246 26.53 -30.80 17.64
N GLU A 247 26.95 -31.77 16.83
CA GLU A 247 28.24 -31.75 16.13
C GLU A 247 28.32 -30.59 15.12
N LEU A 248 27.26 -30.37 14.36
CA LEU A 248 27.16 -29.29 13.39
C LEU A 248 27.17 -27.92 14.08
N LEU A 249 26.43 -27.80 15.20
CA LEU A 249 26.41 -26.58 15.99
C LEU A 249 27.80 -26.27 16.55
N GLU A 250 28.48 -27.25 17.15
CA GLU A 250 29.83 -27.05 17.67
C GLU A 250 30.83 -26.65 16.59
N PHE A 251 30.73 -27.27 15.42
CA PHE A 251 31.56 -26.94 14.28
C PHE A 251 31.39 -25.47 13.88
N TYR A 252 30.15 -25.01 13.73
CA TYR A 252 29.86 -23.62 13.37
C TYR A 252 30.26 -22.62 14.47
N LEU A 253 30.08 -22.97 15.75
CA LEU A 253 30.48 -22.10 16.86
C LEU A 253 31.99 -21.85 16.88
N LYS A 254 32.79 -22.87 16.56
CA LYS A 254 34.26 -22.82 16.52
C LYS A 254 34.82 -22.24 15.22
N ASP A 255 34.00 -22.09 14.19
CA ASP A 255 34.42 -21.60 12.88
C ASP A 255 34.53 -20.06 12.88
N GLU A 256 35.76 -19.55 12.79
CA GLU A 256 36.09 -18.13 12.73
C GLU A 256 36.32 -17.62 11.31
N SER A 257 36.02 -18.44 10.29
CA SER A 257 36.11 -18.03 8.89
C SER A 257 35.07 -16.95 8.56
N THR A 258 35.39 -16.08 7.60
CA THR A 258 34.48 -15.01 7.15
C THR A 258 33.24 -15.55 6.43
N ASN A 259 33.24 -16.82 6.04
CA ASN A 259 32.13 -17.49 5.37
C ASN A 259 31.51 -18.64 6.21
N ALA A 260 31.71 -18.63 7.53
CA ALA A 260 31.22 -19.69 8.42
C ALA A 260 29.70 -19.90 8.32
N TYR A 261 28.93 -18.81 8.15
CA TYR A 261 27.47 -18.89 8.05
C TYR A 261 27.02 -19.50 6.72
N GLU A 262 27.63 -19.10 5.61
CA GLU A 262 27.37 -19.64 4.28
C GLU A 262 27.68 -21.14 4.23
N ARG A 263 28.79 -21.56 4.87
CA ARG A 263 29.12 -22.99 4.98
C ARG A 263 28.08 -23.79 5.76
N LEU A 264 27.52 -23.22 6.83
CA LEU A 264 26.41 -23.83 7.57
C LEU A 264 25.15 -23.93 6.70
N VAL A 265 24.84 -22.89 5.91
CA VAL A 265 23.72 -22.90 4.95
C VAL A 265 23.89 -24.04 3.95
N GLU A 266 25.05 -24.15 3.31
CA GLU A 266 25.35 -25.21 2.34
C GLU A 266 25.22 -26.62 2.95
N GLN A 267 25.71 -26.81 4.18
CA GLN A 267 25.58 -28.10 4.88
C GLN A 267 24.12 -28.46 5.17
N LEU A 268 23.29 -27.49 5.55
CA LEU A 268 21.86 -27.72 5.81
C LEU A 268 21.05 -27.88 4.52
N LEU A 269 21.42 -27.21 3.43
CA LEU A 269 20.80 -27.41 2.11
C LEU A 269 21.15 -28.77 1.50
N ALA A 270 22.31 -29.33 1.84
CA ALA A 270 22.74 -30.66 1.42
C ALA A 270 22.16 -31.80 2.29
N ASP A 271 21.51 -31.46 3.41
CA ASP A 271 20.93 -32.44 4.32
C ASP A 271 19.72 -33.14 3.67
N PRO A 272 19.60 -34.48 3.73
CA PRO A 272 18.43 -35.20 3.18
C PRO A 272 17.08 -34.79 3.78
N ARG A 273 17.07 -34.07 4.90
CA ARG A 273 15.87 -33.53 5.55
C ARG A 273 15.40 -32.21 4.91
N TYR A 274 16.24 -31.56 4.10
CA TYR A 274 15.88 -30.38 3.33
C TYR A 274 15.26 -30.79 1.99
N GLY A 275 13.97 -30.45 1.80
CA GLY A 275 13.24 -30.68 0.54
C GLY A 275 13.01 -32.15 0.22
#